data_AF-A0A3M0XBK8-F1
#
_entry.id   AF-A0A3M0XBK8-F1
#
_cell.length_a   1.000
_cell.length_b   1.000
_cell.length_c   1.000
_cell.angle_alpha   90.00
_cell.angle_beta   90.00
_cell.angle_gamma   90.00
#
_symmetry.space_group_name_H-M   'P 1'
#
loop_
_entity.id
_entity.type
_entity.pdbx_description
1 polymer ?
#
loop_
_entity_poly.entity_id
_entity_poly.type
_entity_poly.pdbx_seq_one_letter_code
_entity_poly.pdbx_strand_id
1 'polypeptide(L)'
;MANYDFKSLEPEIAKFWEGRDIYGKIKKRNSGNEKFYYLDGPPYTTGKIHIGHAWGKALRDSVLRYKRMKGFDVWDRPGFDMHGLPIEVKVEQKLGIKNKQEIEKIGVQKFIEECEKFALENLWPMIDDFKRLGVWLDWNDPYMTIRSEYIEGGWWALSKAHERGLLYLGKKSMTWCPKCATALAKHELEYEQRKDPSIYLKFKVAGKNEYLLVWTTTPWTIPFNMAVMASPKITYVRARAGDEVWILAKDLVDEVSAVTKKDLEIIEEFSGDKLEGLAYEYPFSDEIPFQKGREHRVVLSSEYVSTDAGTGLVHCAPGCGPEDFEVGRREGLPPFNETDEHGVFSDEMGPLSGLKAKDDDEKFIQLLEDKGVLLARKNIVHDYPHCWRSKDPVIYRATDQWFLATQKLRDEMVKQNEKV
;
A
#
# COMPACT_ATOMS: atom_id res chain seq x y z
N MET A 1 -43.78 -37.99 -5.31
CA MET A 1 -43.15 -36.83 -5.97
C MET A 1 -41.91 -37.34 -6.67
N ALA A 2 -41.71 -37.06 -7.96
CA ALA A 2 -40.45 -37.41 -8.59
C ALA A 2 -39.32 -36.68 -7.84
N ASN A 3 -38.28 -37.41 -7.41
CA ASN A 3 -37.11 -36.80 -6.77
C ASN A 3 -36.44 -35.87 -7.80
N TYR A 4 -36.19 -34.62 -7.40
CA TYR A 4 -35.42 -33.68 -8.20
C TYR A 4 -33.98 -34.20 -8.35
N ASP A 5 -33.64 -34.75 -9.51
CA ASP A 5 -32.27 -35.08 -9.89
C ASP A 5 -31.66 -33.91 -10.67
N PHE A 6 -31.00 -33.01 -9.94
CA PHE A 6 -30.36 -31.82 -10.53
C PHE A 6 -29.28 -32.17 -11.56
N LYS A 7 -28.64 -33.34 -11.45
CA LYS A 7 -27.55 -33.73 -12.36
C LYS A 7 -28.06 -34.03 -13.76
N SER A 8 -29.28 -34.53 -13.89
CA SER A 8 -29.92 -34.77 -15.19
C SER A 8 -30.79 -33.60 -15.65
N LEU A 9 -31.54 -32.98 -14.73
CA LEU A 9 -32.57 -32.00 -15.08
C LEU A 9 -31.98 -30.62 -15.44
N GLU A 10 -30.99 -30.13 -14.71
CA GLU A 10 -30.42 -28.80 -14.99
C GLU A 10 -29.76 -28.73 -16.39
N PRO A 11 -28.95 -29.73 -16.83
CA PRO A 11 -28.45 -29.75 -18.21
C PRO A 11 -29.54 -29.85 -19.27
N GLU A 12 -30.64 -30.57 -18.99
CA GLU A 12 -31.79 -30.65 -19.90
C GLU A 12 -32.47 -29.28 -20.06
N ILE A 13 -32.70 -28.58 -18.95
CA ILE A 13 -33.27 -27.22 -18.95
C ILE A 13 -32.34 -26.24 -19.67
N ALA A 14 -31.03 -26.31 -19.43
CA ALA A 14 -30.06 -25.46 -20.12
C ALA A 14 -30.11 -25.66 -21.64
N LYS A 15 -30.14 -26.92 -22.11
CA LYS A 15 -30.32 -27.26 -23.53
C LYS A 15 -31.64 -26.76 -24.09
N PHE A 16 -32.73 -26.84 -23.31
CA PHE A 16 -34.03 -26.30 -23.71
C PHE A 16 -33.98 -24.78 -23.89
N TRP A 17 -33.32 -24.06 -22.98
CA TRP A 17 -33.16 -22.60 -23.09
C TRP A 17 -32.32 -22.19 -24.29
N GLU A 18 -31.19 -22.86 -24.49
CA GLU A 18 -30.26 -22.59 -25.60
C GLU A 18 -30.88 -22.94 -26.95
N GLY A 19 -31.40 -24.17 -27.11
CA GLY A 19 -31.97 -24.65 -28.36
C GLY A 19 -33.22 -23.90 -28.81
N ARG A 20 -33.84 -23.11 -27.92
CA ARG A 20 -35.01 -22.25 -28.24
C ARG A 20 -34.70 -20.76 -28.19
N ASP A 21 -33.46 -20.35 -27.92
CA ASP A 21 -33.06 -18.96 -27.72
C ASP A 21 -34.01 -18.22 -26.75
N ILE A 22 -34.25 -18.81 -25.57
CA ILE A 22 -35.18 -18.24 -24.59
C ILE A 22 -34.68 -16.89 -24.08
N TYR A 23 -33.37 -16.75 -23.91
CA TYR A 23 -32.73 -15.49 -23.51
C TYR A 23 -32.92 -14.40 -24.56
N GLY A 24 -32.65 -14.66 -25.85
CA GLY A 24 -32.89 -13.69 -26.92
C GLY A 24 -34.38 -13.33 -27.06
N LYS A 25 -35.28 -14.30 -26.91
CA LYS A 25 -36.73 -14.06 -26.93
C LYS A 25 -37.21 -13.13 -25.82
N ILE A 26 -36.72 -13.28 -24.59
CA ILE A 26 -37.13 -12.38 -23.50
C ILE A 26 -36.58 -10.97 -23.70
N LYS A 27 -35.33 -10.83 -24.19
CA LYS A 27 -34.77 -9.51 -24.56
C LYS A 27 -35.61 -8.85 -25.66
N LYS A 28 -35.95 -9.60 -26.72
CA LYS A 28 -36.79 -9.10 -27.81
C LYS A 28 -38.20 -8.72 -27.34
N ARG A 29 -38.81 -9.52 -26.45
CA ARG A 29 -40.16 -9.24 -25.90
C ARG A 29 -40.20 -7.91 -25.15
N ASN A 30 -39.16 -7.58 -24.41
CA ASN A 30 -39.10 -6.36 -23.59
C ASN A 30 -38.40 -5.20 -24.30
N SER A 31 -37.91 -5.40 -25.52
CA SER A 31 -37.15 -4.37 -26.24
C SER A 31 -37.99 -3.11 -26.45
N GLY A 32 -37.42 -1.96 -26.09
CA GLY A 32 -38.10 -0.66 -26.19
C GLY A 32 -38.95 -0.27 -24.98
N ASN A 33 -39.09 -1.15 -23.98
CA ASN A 33 -39.68 -0.79 -22.69
C ASN A 33 -38.70 0.04 -21.84
N GLU A 34 -39.11 0.38 -20.62
CA GLU A 34 -38.26 1.08 -19.65
C GLU A 34 -36.95 0.31 -19.42
N LYS A 35 -35.83 1.02 -19.59
CA LYS A 35 -34.50 0.42 -19.50
C LYS A 35 -34.09 0.18 -18.06
N PHE A 36 -33.50 -0.97 -17.81
CA PHE A 36 -32.81 -1.26 -16.56
C PHE A 36 -31.35 -1.60 -16.85
N TYR A 37 -30.44 -0.73 -16.43
CA TYR A 37 -29.02 -0.89 -16.68
C TYR A 37 -28.35 -1.65 -15.54
N TYR A 38 -27.69 -2.75 -15.89
CA TYR A 38 -26.86 -3.52 -14.99
C TYR A 38 -25.43 -3.49 -15.48
N LEU A 39 -24.55 -2.84 -14.71
CA LEU A 39 -23.12 -2.90 -14.91
C LEU A 39 -22.55 -4.04 -14.05
N ASP A 40 -21.95 -5.01 -14.72
CA ASP A 40 -21.32 -6.14 -14.08
C ASP A 40 -19.99 -5.75 -13.43
N GLY A 41 -19.68 -6.33 -12.28
CA GLY A 41 -18.34 -6.22 -11.70
C GLY A 41 -17.43 -7.24 -12.39
N PRO A 42 -16.38 -6.82 -13.11
CA PRO A 42 -15.59 -7.74 -13.92
C PRO A 42 -14.71 -8.63 -13.02
N PRO A 43 -14.83 -9.97 -13.08
CA PRO A 43 -13.90 -10.85 -12.37
C PRO A 43 -12.56 -10.92 -13.11
N TYR A 44 -11.49 -11.18 -12.36
CA TYR A 44 -10.17 -11.46 -12.93
C TYR A 44 -10.14 -12.79 -13.68
N THR A 45 -9.55 -12.83 -14.87
CA THR A 45 -9.37 -14.06 -15.65
C THR A 45 -8.10 -14.83 -15.24
N THR A 46 -7.96 -15.10 -13.94
CA THR A 46 -6.75 -15.73 -13.36
C THR A 46 -6.92 -17.19 -12.99
N GLY A 47 -8.12 -17.76 -13.18
CA GLY A 47 -8.41 -19.16 -12.91
C GLY A 47 -9.90 -19.47 -12.90
N LYS A 48 -10.26 -20.59 -12.25
CA LYS A 48 -11.65 -21.06 -12.14
C LYS A 48 -12.48 -20.21 -11.19
N ILE A 49 -13.80 -20.22 -11.38
CA ILE A 49 -14.71 -19.57 -10.43
C ILE A 49 -14.72 -20.29 -9.08
N HIS A 50 -15.00 -19.56 -8.00
CA HIS A 50 -15.19 -20.09 -6.65
C HIS A 50 -16.59 -19.75 -6.12
N ILE A 51 -16.96 -20.25 -4.94
CA ILE A 51 -18.31 -20.07 -4.37
C ILE A 51 -18.72 -18.60 -4.22
N GLY A 52 -17.77 -17.71 -3.91
CA GLY A 52 -18.03 -16.25 -3.90
C GLY A 52 -18.49 -15.68 -5.26
N HIS A 53 -17.91 -16.13 -6.38
CA HIS A 53 -18.37 -15.74 -7.71
C HIS A 53 -19.79 -16.27 -7.97
N ALA A 54 -20.04 -17.53 -7.62
CA ALA A 54 -21.36 -18.16 -7.79
C ALA A 54 -22.44 -17.42 -7.01
N TRP A 55 -22.18 -17.12 -5.73
CA TRP A 55 -23.07 -16.32 -4.88
C TRP A 55 -23.38 -14.96 -5.49
N GLY A 56 -22.34 -14.20 -5.86
CA GLY A 56 -22.49 -12.85 -6.41
C GLY A 56 -23.31 -12.83 -7.70
N LYS A 57 -23.05 -13.77 -8.61
CA LYS A 57 -23.76 -13.87 -9.89
C LYS A 57 -25.20 -14.36 -9.74
N ALA A 58 -25.45 -15.37 -8.92
CA ALA A 58 -26.80 -15.91 -8.72
C ALA A 58 -27.74 -14.87 -8.11
N LEU A 59 -27.27 -14.07 -7.14
CA LEU A 59 -28.05 -12.99 -6.53
C LEU A 59 -28.44 -11.94 -7.58
N ARG A 60 -27.47 -11.51 -8.39
CA ARG A 60 -27.68 -10.48 -9.40
C ARG A 60 -28.60 -10.98 -10.52
N ASP A 61 -28.37 -12.20 -11.01
CA ASP A 61 -29.23 -12.85 -12.00
C ASP A 61 -30.70 -12.91 -11.54
N SER A 62 -30.94 -13.25 -10.27
CA SER A 62 -32.29 -13.27 -9.68
C SER A 62 -32.99 -11.91 -9.80
N VAL A 63 -32.27 -10.81 -9.52
CA VAL A 63 -32.79 -9.44 -9.67
C VAL A 63 -33.05 -9.11 -11.15
N LEU A 64 -32.12 -9.47 -12.05
CA LEU A 64 -32.31 -9.20 -13.48
C LEU A 64 -33.48 -9.99 -14.05
N ARG A 65 -33.68 -11.24 -13.65
CA ARG A 65 -34.85 -12.05 -14.03
C ARG A 65 -36.13 -11.40 -13.54
N TYR A 66 -36.17 -10.98 -12.28
CA TYR A 66 -37.30 -10.24 -11.72
C TYR A 66 -37.62 -8.97 -12.55
N LYS A 67 -36.60 -8.18 -12.91
CA LYS A 67 -36.76 -6.99 -13.76
C LYS A 67 -37.31 -7.35 -15.15
N ARG A 68 -36.82 -8.40 -15.80
CA ARG A 68 -37.38 -8.87 -17.08
C ARG A 68 -38.83 -9.34 -16.94
N MET A 69 -39.18 -10.02 -15.85
CA MET A 69 -40.57 -10.43 -15.56
C MET A 69 -41.51 -9.24 -15.34
N LYS A 70 -40.98 -8.13 -14.82
CA LYS A 70 -41.71 -6.85 -14.70
C LYS A 70 -41.79 -6.06 -16.02
N GLY A 71 -41.19 -6.57 -17.10
CA GLY A 71 -41.25 -5.98 -18.44
C GLY A 71 -40.10 -5.03 -18.78
N PHE A 72 -39.10 -4.84 -17.91
CA PHE A 72 -37.97 -3.95 -18.20
C PHE A 72 -37.10 -4.47 -19.36
N ASP A 73 -36.59 -3.54 -20.16
CA ASP A 73 -35.53 -3.78 -21.15
C ASP A 73 -34.19 -3.79 -20.41
N VAL A 74 -33.70 -4.97 -20.05
CA VAL A 74 -32.51 -5.12 -19.22
C VAL A 74 -31.25 -5.12 -20.09
N TRP A 75 -30.35 -4.15 -19.85
CA TRP A 75 -28.99 -4.14 -20.39
C TRP A 75 -28.05 -4.82 -19.40
N ASP A 76 -27.44 -5.93 -19.80
CA ASP A 76 -26.82 -6.94 -18.94
C ASP A 76 -25.47 -7.42 -19.47
N ARG A 77 -24.67 -6.50 -20.00
CA ARG A 77 -23.36 -6.82 -20.58
C ARG A 77 -22.38 -7.24 -19.47
N PRO A 78 -21.85 -8.48 -19.48
CA PRO A 78 -20.83 -8.92 -18.55
C PRO A 78 -19.48 -8.29 -18.92
N GLY A 79 -18.52 -8.34 -18.01
CA GLY A 79 -17.14 -8.06 -18.40
C GLY A 79 -16.12 -8.77 -17.55
N PHE A 80 -14.85 -8.61 -17.93
CA PHE A 80 -13.73 -9.36 -17.40
C PHE A 80 -12.50 -8.46 -17.25
N ASP A 81 -11.84 -8.58 -16.10
CA ASP A 81 -10.61 -7.86 -15.83
C ASP A 81 -9.40 -8.72 -16.22
N MET A 82 -8.69 -8.24 -17.24
CA MET A 82 -7.69 -8.99 -17.99
C MET A 82 -6.31 -8.30 -17.96
N HIS A 83 -6.14 -7.28 -17.12
CA HIS A 83 -4.87 -6.56 -16.92
C HIS A 83 -4.33 -6.76 -15.49
N GLY A 84 -3.11 -6.27 -15.27
CA GLY A 84 -2.54 -6.05 -13.95
C GLY A 84 -1.85 -7.26 -13.33
N LEU A 85 -1.32 -7.04 -12.12
CA LEU A 85 -0.46 -8.00 -11.44
C LEU A 85 -1.07 -9.40 -11.28
N PRO A 86 -2.38 -9.60 -11.01
CA PRO A 86 -2.94 -10.94 -10.88
C PRO A 86 -2.71 -11.84 -12.11
N ILE A 87 -2.76 -11.27 -13.32
CA ILE A 87 -2.45 -11.99 -14.57
C ILE A 87 -0.94 -12.18 -14.70
N GLU A 88 -0.17 -11.10 -14.56
CA GLU A 88 1.29 -11.13 -14.72
C GLU A 88 1.94 -12.16 -13.78
N VAL A 89 1.52 -12.25 -12.52
CA VAL A 89 2.03 -13.22 -11.53
C VAL A 89 1.78 -14.66 -11.98
N LYS A 90 0.59 -14.94 -12.53
CA LYS A 90 0.28 -16.30 -13.02
C LYS A 90 1.12 -16.68 -14.22
N VAL A 91 1.38 -15.72 -15.10
CA VAL A 91 2.22 -15.90 -16.30
C VAL A 91 3.67 -16.06 -15.89
N GLU A 92 4.19 -15.26 -14.97
CA GLU A 92 5.52 -15.43 -14.40
C GLU A 92 5.70 -16.81 -13.77
N GLN A 93 4.74 -17.27 -12.95
CA GLN A 93 4.75 -18.62 -12.37
C GLN A 93 4.78 -19.70 -13.46
N LYS A 94 3.99 -19.54 -14.53
CA LYS A 94 3.94 -20.45 -15.67
C LYS A 94 5.27 -20.48 -16.44
N LEU A 95 5.94 -19.32 -16.56
CA LEU A 95 7.21 -19.16 -17.29
C LEU A 95 8.45 -19.35 -16.40
N GLY A 96 8.28 -19.54 -15.09
CA GLY A 96 9.38 -19.66 -14.13
C GLY A 96 10.16 -18.36 -13.87
N ILE A 97 9.56 -17.21 -14.16
CA ILE A 97 10.16 -15.88 -14.01
C ILE A 97 10.17 -15.47 -12.53
N LYS A 98 11.32 -15.00 -12.03
CA LYS A 98 11.50 -14.63 -10.60
C LYS A 98 11.71 -13.14 -10.36
N ASN A 99 12.06 -12.37 -11.39
CA ASN A 99 12.35 -10.95 -11.29
C ASN A 99 12.09 -10.23 -12.61
N LYS A 100 11.99 -8.89 -12.58
CA LYS A 100 11.69 -8.08 -13.77
C LYS A 100 12.77 -8.18 -14.85
N GLN A 101 14.03 -8.33 -14.48
CA GLN A 101 15.14 -8.42 -15.44
C GLN A 101 15.02 -9.65 -16.34
N GLU A 102 14.38 -10.72 -15.86
CA GLU A 102 14.08 -11.90 -16.68
C GLU A 102 12.96 -11.62 -17.71
N ILE A 103 12.00 -10.74 -17.41
CA ILE A 103 10.98 -10.29 -18.37
C ILE A 103 11.65 -9.52 -19.52
N GLU A 104 12.59 -8.62 -19.19
CA GLU A 104 13.34 -7.85 -20.19
C GLU A 104 14.15 -8.76 -21.12
N LYS A 105 14.73 -9.85 -20.58
CA LYS A 105 15.46 -10.86 -21.38
C LYS A 105 14.56 -11.62 -22.35
N ILE A 106 13.33 -11.96 -21.94
CA ILE A 106 12.34 -12.63 -22.80
C ILE A 106 11.77 -11.63 -23.83
N GLY A 107 11.71 -10.36 -23.46
CA GLY A 107 11.17 -9.25 -24.22
C GLY A 107 9.75 -8.90 -23.74
N VAL A 108 9.56 -7.63 -23.39
CA VAL A 108 8.29 -7.10 -22.85
C VAL A 108 7.09 -7.45 -23.74
N GLN A 109 7.23 -7.32 -25.06
CA GLN A 109 6.17 -7.64 -26.01
C GLN A 109 5.72 -9.11 -25.92
N LYS A 110 6.67 -10.05 -25.84
CA LYS A 110 6.34 -11.48 -25.72
C LYS A 110 5.67 -11.78 -24.39
N PHE A 111 6.09 -11.11 -23.32
CA PHE A 111 5.45 -11.25 -22.01
C PHE A 111 4.00 -10.74 -22.02
N ILE A 112 3.74 -9.60 -22.66
CA ILE A 112 2.38 -9.05 -22.86
C ILE A 112 1.52 -10.05 -23.65
N GLU A 113 2.05 -10.61 -24.74
CA GLU A 113 1.34 -11.61 -25.56
C GLU A 113 0.98 -12.87 -24.75
N GLU A 114 1.90 -13.38 -23.91
CA GLU A 114 1.61 -14.50 -23.03
C GLU A 114 0.57 -14.16 -21.94
N CYS A 115 0.56 -12.91 -21.45
CA CYS A 115 -0.47 -12.43 -20.52
C CYS A 115 -1.85 -12.35 -21.18
N GLU A 116 -1.94 -11.78 -22.37
CA GLU A 116 -3.19 -11.68 -23.13
C GLU A 116 -3.74 -13.07 -23.45
N LYS A 117 -2.86 -13.97 -23.93
CA LYS A 117 -3.21 -15.36 -24.21
C LYS A 117 -3.72 -16.07 -22.96
N PHE A 118 -3.02 -15.94 -21.84
CA PHE A 118 -3.44 -16.55 -20.57
C PHE A 118 -4.82 -16.03 -20.12
N ALA A 119 -5.05 -14.72 -20.22
CA ALA A 119 -6.34 -14.11 -19.86
C ALA A 119 -7.49 -14.66 -20.73
N LEU A 120 -7.28 -14.74 -22.05
CA LEU A 120 -8.26 -15.28 -23.01
C LEU A 120 -8.51 -16.79 -22.83
N GLU A 121 -7.47 -17.58 -22.52
CA GLU A 121 -7.60 -19.01 -22.25
C GLU A 121 -8.44 -19.29 -21.01
N ASN A 122 -8.37 -18.43 -19.98
CA ASN A 122 -9.15 -18.57 -18.74
C ASN A 122 -10.57 -17.99 -18.83
N LEU A 123 -10.81 -17.06 -19.77
CA LEU A 123 -12.10 -16.44 -19.98
C LEU A 123 -13.19 -17.46 -20.37
N TRP A 124 -12.93 -18.31 -21.37
CA TRP A 124 -13.97 -19.19 -21.92
C TRP A 124 -14.48 -20.25 -20.93
N PRO A 125 -13.62 -20.97 -20.20
CA PRO A 125 -14.08 -21.89 -19.15
C PRO A 125 -14.89 -21.16 -18.07
N MET A 126 -14.52 -19.92 -17.74
CA MET A 126 -15.25 -19.12 -16.76
C MET A 126 -16.66 -18.76 -17.24
N ILE A 127 -16.82 -18.40 -18.52
CA ILE A 127 -18.13 -18.19 -19.14
C ILE A 127 -18.96 -19.47 -19.09
N ASP A 128 -18.36 -20.62 -19.41
CA ASP A 128 -19.05 -21.91 -19.37
C ASP A 128 -19.54 -22.26 -17.95
N ASP A 129 -18.70 -22.02 -16.93
CA ASP A 129 -19.07 -22.19 -15.54
C ASP A 129 -20.24 -21.26 -15.13
N PHE A 130 -20.23 -19.99 -15.55
CA PHE A 130 -21.36 -19.07 -15.28
C PHE A 130 -22.65 -19.46 -16.01
N LYS A 131 -22.56 -19.91 -17.26
CA LYS A 131 -23.70 -20.45 -18.01
C LYS A 131 -24.27 -21.69 -17.31
N ARG A 132 -23.39 -22.55 -16.79
CA ARG A 132 -23.78 -23.76 -16.04
C ARG A 132 -24.46 -23.43 -14.72
N LEU A 133 -24.12 -22.31 -14.07
CA LEU A 133 -24.87 -21.77 -12.93
C LEU A 133 -26.25 -21.21 -13.30
N GLY A 134 -26.61 -21.20 -14.58
CA GLY A 134 -27.90 -20.70 -15.07
C GLY A 134 -27.98 -19.17 -15.19
N VAL A 135 -26.85 -18.47 -15.15
CA VAL A 135 -26.81 -17.01 -15.16
C VAL A 135 -27.10 -16.46 -16.57
N TRP A 136 -28.06 -15.53 -16.68
CA TRP A 136 -28.44 -14.87 -17.93
C TRP A 136 -27.84 -13.48 -18.02
N LEU A 137 -26.71 -13.40 -18.73
CA LEU A 137 -26.03 -12.18 -19.16
C LEU A 137 -25.69 -12.29 -20.64
N ASP A 138 -25.28 -11.18 -21.26
CA ASP A 138 -24.85 -11.16 -22.66
C ASP A 138 -23.45 -11.75 -22.87
N TRP A 139 -23.35 -13.08 -22.74
CA TRP A 139 -22.09 -13.81 -22.85
C TRP A 139 -21.44 -13.77 -24.24
N ASN A 140 -22.14 -13.28 -25.26
CA ASN A 140 -21.64 -13.20 -26.63
C ASN A 140 -20.83 -11.92 -26.88
N ASP A 141 -21.11 -10.83 -26.15
CA ASP A 141 -20.38 -9.57 -26.23
C ASP A 141 -19.97 -9.06 -24.84
N PRO A 142 -19.10 -9.80 -24.11
CA PRO A 142 -18.53 -9.28 -22.89
C PRO A 142 -17.60 -8.08 -23.19
N TYR A 143 -17.59 -7.07 -22.32
CA TYR A 143 -16.52 -6.08 -22.35
C TYR A 143 -15.24 -6.67 -21.73
N MET A 144 -14.10 -6.41 -22.36
CA MET A 144 -12.80 -6.96 -21.98
C MET A 144 -11.82 -5.81 -21.82
N THR A 145 -11.12 -5.74 -20.69
CA THR A 145 -10.23 -4.59 -20.43
C THR A 145 -9.03 -4.52 -21.37
N ILE A 146 -8.65 -5.64 -22.00
CA ILE A 146 -7.60 -5.72 -23.03
C ILE A 146 -8.01 -5.15 -24.39
N ARG A 147 -9.30 -4.93 -24.64
CA ARG A 147 -9.76 -4.41 -25.93
C ARG A 147 -9.46 -2.92 -26.06
N SER A 148 -9.07 -2.49 -27.26
CA SER A 148 -8.71 -1.11 -27.57
C SER A 148 -9.81 -0.11 -27.20
N GLU A 149 -11.09 -0.45 -27.40
CA GLU A 149 -12.20 0.47 -27.07
C GLU A 149 -12.30 0.71 -25.55
N TYR A 150 -11.97 -0.28 -24.74
CA TYR A 150 -11.95 -0.13 -23.27
C TYR A 150 -10.75 0.71 -22.83
N ILE A 151 -9.57 0.45 -23.42
CA ILE A 151 -8.35 1.21 -23.15
C ILE A 151 -8.54 2.68 -23.52
N GLU A 152 -9.15 2.97 -24.67
CA GLU A 152 -9.48 4.34 -25.10
C GLU A 152 -10.41 5.04 -24.10
N GLY A 153 -11.40 4.33 -23.55
CA GLY A 153 -12.24 4.85 -22.46
C GLY A 153 -11.44 5.23 -21.21
N GLY A 154 -10.44 4.43 -20.84
CA GLY A 154 -9.50 4.75 -19.76
C GLY A 154 -8.65 5.99 -20.06
N TRP A 155 -8.14 6.12 -21.28
CA TRP A 155 -7.41 7.30 -21.74
C TRP A 155 -8.27 8.56 -21.73
N TRP A 156 -9.53 8.45 -22.17
CA TRP A 156 -10.49 9.55 -22.10
C TRP A 156 -10.73 9.99 -20.65
N ALA A 157 -10.92 9.04 -19.72
CA ALA A 157 -11.12 9.36 -18.30
C ALA A 157 -9.90 10.07 -17.69
N LEU A 158 -8.68 9.62 -18.01
CA LEU A 158 -7.43 10.27 -17.60
C LEU A 158 -7.28 11.66 -18.22
N SER A 159 -7.62 11.83 -19.49
CA SER A 159 -7.65 13.14 -20.17
C SER A 159 -8.61 14.10 -19.47
N LYS A 160 -9.81 13.65 -19.11
CA LYS A 160 -10.77 14.48 -18.35
C LYS A 160 -10.29 14.81 -16.94
N ALA A 161 -9.59 13.88 -16.28
CA ALA A 161 -8.97 14.16 -15.00
C ALA A 161 -7.84 15.21 -15.14
N HIS A 162 -7.05 15.12 -16.20
CA HIS A 162 -5.99 16.09 -16.49
C HIS A 162 -6.55 17.49 -16.79
N GLU A 163 -7.55 17.59 -17.68
CA GLU A 163 -8.25 18.85 -18.00
C GLU A 163 -8.82 19.55 -16.75
N ARG A 164 -9.26 18.75 -15.76
CA ARG A 164 -9.81 19.25 -14.49
C ARG A 164 -8.75 19.53 -13.42
N GLY A 165 -7.46 19.39 -13.72
CA GLY A 165 -6.38 19.55 -12.74
C GLY A 165 -6.45 18.55 -11.58
N LEU A 166 -6.98 17.35 -11.86
CA LEU A 166 -7.08 16.24 -10.90
C LEU A 166 -5.92 15.25 -11.05
N LEU A 167 -5.36 15.11 -12.25
CA LEU A 167 -4.18 14.26 -12.49
C LEU A 167 -2.90 15.07 -12.26
N TYR A 168 -2.05 14.64 -11.33
CA TYR A 168 -0.80 15.32 -11.02
C TYR A 168 0.32 14.33 -10.71
N LEU A 169 1.55 14.69 -11.07
CA LEU A 169 2.76 13.99 -10.63
C LEU A 169 3.11 14.49 -9.23
N GLY A 170 3.32 13.58 -8.28
CA GLY A 170 3.75 13.93 -6.95
C GLY A 170 4.78 12.94 -6.41
N LYS A 171 5.73 13.44 -5.63
CA LYS A 171 6.60 12.59 -4.81
C LYS A 171 5.85 12.22 -3.54
N LYS A 172 5.66 10.93 -3.26
CA LYS A 172 5.09 10.45 -1.99
C LYS A 172 5.87 9.26 -1.47
N SER A 173 5.94 9.14 -0.15
CA SER A 173 6.39 7.91 0.49
C SER A 173 5.32 6.83 0.30
N MET A 174 5.67 5.77 -0.44
CA MET A 174 4.78 4.67 -0.77
C MET A 174 5.44 3.36 -0.37
N THR A 175 4.62 2.33 -0.09
CA THR A 175 5.14 0.96 0.04
C THR A 175 5.77 0.51 -1.27
N TRP A 176 6.98 -0.03 -1.17
CA TRP A 176 7.83 -0.43 -2.28
C TRP A 176 8.39 -1.82 -2.03
N CYS A 177 8.34 -2.68 -3.04
CA CYS A 177 9.01 -3.98 -3.01
C CYS A 177 10.37 -3.89 -3.70
N PRO A 178 11.50 -3.94 -2.97
CA PRO A 178 12.84 -3.82 -3.57
C PRO A 178 13.17 -4.94 -4.56
N LYS A 179 12.64 -6.14 -4.33
CA LYS A 179 12.87 -7.29 -5.21
C LYS A 179 12.05 -7.24 -6.50
N CYS A 180 10.83 -6.70 -6.43
CA CYS A 180 9.99 -6.49 -7.60
C CYS A 180 10.25 -5.14 -8.28
N ALA A 181 11.04 -4.24 -7.67
CA ALA A 181 11.28 -2.88 -8.13
C ALA A 181 9.98 -2.17 -8.52
N THR A 182 9.00 -2.16 -7.61
CA THR A 182 7.70 -1.54 -7.87
C THR A 182 6.98 -1.12 -6.60
N ALA A 183 6.13 -0.10 -6.73
CA ALA A 183 5.24 0.33 -5.67
C ALA A 183 4.10 -0.68 -5.49
N LEU A 184 3.66 -0.88 -4.25
CA LEU A 184 2.54 -1.75 -3.91
C LEU A 184 1.44 -0.92 -3.26
N ALA A 185 0.19 -1.21 -3.61
CA ALA A 185 -0.98 -0.69 -2.92
C ALA A 185 -1.24 -1.47 -1.62
N LYS A 186 -2.03 -0.89 -0.71
CA LYS A 186 -2.33 -1.50 0.61
C LYS A 186 -2.94 -2.90 0.53
N HIS A 187 -3.72 -3.20 -0.51
CA HIS A 187 -4.35 -4.51 -0.72
C HIS A 187 -3.38 -5.57 -1.28
N GLU A 188 -2.16 -5.16 -1.65
CA GLU A 188 -1.09 -5.99 -2.19
C GLU A 188 -0.04 -6.31 -1.12
N LEU A 189 -0.33 -5.99 0.14
CA LEU A 189 0.52 -6.28 1.29
C LEU A 189 -0.06 -7.45 2.08
N GLU A 190 0.80 -8.40 2.42
CA GLU A 190 0.50 -9.46 3.38
C GLU A 190 1.29 -9.19 4.66
N TYR A 191 0.67 -9.42 5.82
CA TYR A 191 1.31 -9.18 7.10
C TYR A 191 1.77 -10.49 7.70
N GLU A 192 3.04 -10.56 8.08
CA GLU A 192 3.63 -11.72 8.74
C GLU A 192 4.35 -11.27 10.02
N GLN A 193 4.28 -12.10 11.07
CA GLN A 193 5.02 -11.84 12.29
C GLN A 193 6.51 -12.04 12.04
N ARG A 194 7.29 -11.00 12.34
CA ARG A 194 8.74 -11.01 12.19
C ARG A 194 9.41 -10.50 13.45
N LYS A 195 10.60 -11.05 13.71
CA LYS A 195 11.54 -10.54 14.70
C LYS A 195 12.42 -9.46 14.06
N ASP A 196 12.31 -8.24 14.56
CA ASP A 196 13.08 -7.08 14.09
C ASP A 196 13.89 -6.43 15.22
N PRO A 197 15.00 -5.76 14.89
CA PRO A 197 15.72 -4.96 15.87
C PRO A 197 14.85 -3.80 16.34
N SER A 198 14.90 -3.52 17.64
CA SER A 198 14.28 -2.36 18.28
C SER A 198 15.40 -1.61 18.99
N ILE A 199 15.77 -0.45 18.45
CA ILE A 199 16.92 0.32 18.91
C ILE A 199 16.48 1.63 19.56
N TYR A 200 17.23 2.03 20.58
CA TYR A 200 17.08 3.29 21.29
C TYR A 200 18.33 4.12 21.01
N LEU A 201 18.13 5.36 20.58
CA LEU A 201 19.18 6.28 20.18
C LEU A 201 19.08 7.56 20.99
N LYS A 202 20.22 8.24 21.17
CA LYS A 202 20.28 9.58 21.74
C LYS A 202 20.77 10.59 20.70
N PHE A 203 20.03 11.67 20.50
CA PHE A 203 20.45 12.82 19.70
C PHE A 203 20.72 14.00 20.61
N LYS A 204 21.94 14.54 20.55
CA LYS A 204 22.36 15.60 21.44
C LYS A 204 21.67 16.92 21.09
N VAL A 205 21.11 17.60 22.07
CA VAL A 205 20.55 18.94 21.90
C VAL A 205 21.69 19.93 21.64
N ALA A 206 21.55 20.76 20.61
CA ALA A 206 22.61 21.66 20.18
C ALA A 206 23.05 22.59 21.33
N GLY A 207 24.36 22.58 21.63
CA GLY A 207 24.97 23.43 22.65
C GLY A 207 24.66 23.06 24.11
N LYS A 208 24.00 21.92 24.37
CA LYS A 208 23.68 21.44 25.72
C LYS A 208 24.14 20.00 25.95
N ASN A 209 24.30 19.61 27.22
CA ASN A 209 24.48 18.22 27.60
C ASN A 209 23.14 17.51 27.86
N GLU A 210 22.17 17.77 26.97
CA GLU A 210 20.83 17.20 26.97
C GLU A 210 20.67 16.34 25.71
N TYR A 211 19.88 15.27 25.77
CA TYR A 211 19.71 14.33 24.66
C TYR A 211 18.24 13.98 24.44
N LEU A 212 17.77 14.11 23.21
CA LEU A 212 16.49 13.59 22.75
C LEU A 212 16.63 12.07 22.58
N LEU A 213 15.82 11.29 23.29
CA LEU A 213 15.81 9.85 23.10
C LEU A 213 14.81 9.48 22.02
N VAL A 214 15.26 8.81 20.96
CA VAL A 214 14.37 8.30 19.91
C VAL A 214 14.42 6.79 19.85
N TRP A 215 13.31 6.20 19.42
CA TRP A 215 13.17 4.76 19.25
C TRP A 215 12.78 4.45 17.80
N THR A 216 13.31 3.35 17.26
CA THR A 216 12.91 2.84 15.95
C THR A 216 13.08 1.33 15.84
N THR A 217 12.26 0.72 14.98
CA THR A 217 12.41 -0.68 14.53
C THR A 217 13.07 -0.80 13.15
N THR A 218 13.38 0.34 12.52
CA THR A 218 13.96 0.44 11.17
C THR A 218 15.27 1.25 11.22
N PRO A 219 16.38 0.66 11.71
CA PRO A 219 17.66 1.35 11.82
C PRO A 219 18.11 2.03 10.52
N TRP A 220 17.87 1.39 9.38
CA TRP A 220 18.18 1.92 8.06
C TRP A 220 17.49 3.25 7.72
N THR A 221 16.45 3.66 8.45
CA THR A 221 15.75 4.94 8.21
C THR A 221 16.40 6.13 8.92
N ILE A 222 17.29 5.90 9.89
CA ILE A 222 17.96 6.97 10.65
C ILE A 222 18.83 7.87 9.75
N PRO A 223 19.58 7.36 8.76
CA PRO A 223 20.27 8.18 7.76
C PRO A 223 19.38 9.18 6.98
N PHE A 224 18.07 8.94 6.95
CA PHE A 224 17.08 9.79 6.27
C PHE A 224 16.29 10.67 7.24
N ASN A 225 16.69 10.72 8.51
CA ASN A 225 16.05 11.56 9.51
C ASN A 225 16.20 13.04 9.15
N MET A 226 15.09 13.78 9.22
CA MET A 226 15.00 15.21 8.92
C MET A 226 14.50 16.04 10.10
N ALA A 227 13.86 15.40 11.08
CA ALA A 227 13.36 16.01 12.30
C ALA A 227 13.08 14.95 13.38
N VAL A 228 12.74 15.39 14.59
CA VAL A 228 12.14 14.53 15.63
C VAL A 228 10.72 15.04 15.89
N MET A 229 9.74 14.16 15.97
CA MET A 229 8.37 14.50 16.30
C MET A 229 8.11 14.37 17.80
N ALA A 230 7.42 15.35 18.36
CA ALA A 230 6.87 15.33 19.71
C ALA A 230 5.38 15.68 19.70
N SER A 231 4.59 15.14 20.64
CA SER A 231 3.18 15.49 20.77
C SER A 231 3.01 16.66 21.76
N PRO A 232 2.29 17.74 21.40
CA PRO A 232 2.00 18.81 22.37
C PRO A 232 1.04 18.35 23.49
N LYS A 233 0.41 17.18 23.36
CA LYS A 233 -0.54 16.63 24.35
C LYS A 233 0.11 15.71 25.37
N ILE A 234 1.37 15.33 25.16
CA ILE A 234 2.12 14.41 26.04
C ILE A 234 2.96 15.23 27.02
N THR A 235 3.09 14.73 28.25
CA THR A 235 4.03 15.26 29.24
C THR A 235 5.39 14.60 29.06
N TYR A 236 6.42 15.42 28.91
CA TYR A 236 7.81 15.01 28.77
C TYR A 236 8.61 15.35 30.04
N VAL A 237 9.74 14.68 30.20
CA VAL A 237 10.63 14.88 31.34
C VAL A 237 12.06 15.12 30.88
N ARG A 238 12.80 15.89 31.67
CA ARG A 238 14.26 15.85 31.71
C ARG A 238 14.64 14.89 32.84
N ALA A 239 15.22 13.75 32.50
CA ALA A 239 15.68 12.76 33.46
C ALA A 239 17.21 12.72 33.50
N ARG A 240 17.80 12.71 34.70
CA ARG A 240 19.24 12.53 34.89
C ARG A 240 19.59 11.07 34.65
N ALA A 241 20.55 10.82 33.77
CA ALA A 241 21.06 9.49 33.43
C ALA A 241 22.59 9.48 33.59
N GLY A 242 23.07 9.37 34.83
CA GLY A 242 24.49 9.61 35.15
C GLY A 242 24.85 11.09 34.94
N ASP A 243 25.82 11.36 34.06
CA ASP A 243 26.28 12.72 33.76
C ASP A 243 25.48 13.40 32.63
N GLU A 244 24.56 12.68 31.98
CA GLU A 244 23.73 13.18 30.89
C GLU A 244 22.31 13.52 31.37
N VAL A 245 21.62 14.40 30.63
CA VAL A 245 20.19 14.64 30.80
C VAL A 245 19.45 14.11 29.58
N TRP A 246 18.48 13.23 29.78
CA TRP A 246 17.71 12.61 28.71
C TRP A 246 16.29 13.17 28.68
N ILE A 247 15.78 13.40 27.48
CA ILE A 247 14.43 13.90 27.19
C ILE A 247 13.62 12.76 26.57
N LEU A 248 12.50 12.45 27.21
CA LEU A 248 11.55 11.39 26.82
C LEU A 248 10.17 11.66 27.43
N ALA A 249 9.15 10.94 26.97
CA ALA A 249 7.82 11.01 27.58
C ALA A 249 7.82 10.42 28.98
N LYS A 250 7.09 11.06 29.90
CA LYS A 250 7.01 10.68 31.32
C LYS A 250 6.59 9.21 31.50
N ASP A 251 5.58 8.78 30.74
CA ASP A 251 4.99 7.44 30.85
C ASP A 251 5.96 6.32 30.42
N LEU A 252 7.04 6.66 29.72
CA LEU A 252 8.01 5.70 29.16
C LEU A 252 9.33 5.65 29.93
N VAL A 253 9.46 6.39 31.03
CA VAL A 253 10.69 6.43 31.86
C VAL A 253 11.08 5.04 32.37
N ASP A 254 10.12 4.29 32.91
CA ASP A 254 10.38 2.96 33.46
C ASP A 254 10.80 1.96 32.37
N GLU A 255 10.14 1.98 31.20
CA GLU A 255 10.51 1.11 30.07
C GLU A 255 11.93 1.43 29.59
N VAL A 256 12.22 2.72 29.36
CA VAL A 256 13.53 3.15 28.89
C VAL A 256 14.61 2.79 29.91
N SER A 257 14.38 3.08 31.19
CA SER A 257 15.29 2.71 32.28
C SER A 257 15.62 1.21 32.29
N ALA A 258 14.60 0.36 32.16
CA ALA A 258 14.76 -1.09 32.12
C ALA A 258 15.57 -1.56 30.89
N VAL A 259 15.31 -0.99 29.71
CA VAL A 259 15.96 -1.38 28.46
C VAL A 259 17.41 -0.88 28.41
N THR A 260 17.68 0.34 28.87
CA THR A 260 19.04 0.91 28.89
C THR A 260 19.85 0.49 30.11
N LYS A 261 19.21 -0.14 31.11
CA LYS A 261 19.80 -0.49 32.41
C LYS A 261 20.43 0.74 33.10
N LYS A 262 19.76 1.88 32.98
CA LYS A 262 20.18 3.16 33.57
C LYS A 262 19.08 3.66 34.51
N ASP A 263 19.48 4.10 35.69
CA ASP A 263 18.55 4.76 36.60
C ASP A 263 18.24 6.17 36.07
N LEU A 264 16.97 6.54 36.07
CA LEU A 264 16.46 7.78 35.48
C LEU A 264 15.76 8.60 36.56
N GLU A 265 16.43 9.63 37.06
CA GLU A 265 15.86 10.54 38.06
C GLU A 265 15.20 11.73 37.36
N ILE A 266 13.88 11.89 37.51
CA ILE A 266 13.14 13.02 36.91
C ILE A 266 13.56 14.33 37.60
N ILE A 267 14.11 15.26 36.82
CA ILE A 267 14.55 16.59 37.28
C ILE A 267 13.49 17.65 36.99
N GLU A 268 12.80 17.54 35.85
CA GLU A 268 11.79 18.49 35.39
C GLU A 268 10.72 17.76 34.57
N GLU A 269 9.46 18.17 34.74
CA GLU A 269 8.34 17.77 33.88
C GLU A 269 7.83 18.99 33.10
N PHE A 270 7.48 18.78 31.84
CA PHE A 270 6.97 19.85 30.98
C PHE A 270 6.09 19.31 29.87
N SER A 271 5.28 20.19 29.29
CA SER A 271 4.41 19.87 28.16
C SER A 271 5.21 19.84 26.85
N GLY A 272 4.82 18.95 25.92
CA GLY A 272 5.56 18.71 24.68
C GLY A 272 5.63 19.89 23.71
N ASP A 273 4.75 20.88 23.83
CA ASP A 273 4.81 22.14 23.09
C ASP A 273 6.14 22.88 23.31
N LYS A 274 6.76 22.74 24.49
CA LYS A 274 8.07 23.35 24.78
C LYS A 274 9.23 22.74 23.99
N LEU A 275 9.03 21.61 23.30
CA LEU A 275 10.06 20.99 22.47
C LEU A 275 10.08 21.58 21.06
N GLU A 276 9.04 22.27 20.61
CA GLU A 276 8.96 22.79 19.25
C GLU A 276 10.18 23.66 18.89
N GLY A 277 10.82 23.34 17.76
CA GLY A 277 11.99 24.06 17.28
C GLY A 277 13.29 23.74 18.00
N LEU A 278 13.30 22.86 19.00
CA LEU A 278 14.53 22.48 19.71
C LEU A 278 15.51 21.80 18.74
N ALA A 279 16.66 22.46 18.51
CA ALA A 279 17.69 21.97 17.61
C ALA A 279 18.52 20.82 18.22
N TYR A 280 18.91 19.86 17.39
CA TYR A 280 19.75 18.73 17.80
C TYR A 280 20.85 18.42 16.77
N GLU A 281 21.90 17.74 17.23
CA GLU A 281 23.01 17.26 16.42
C GLU A 281 22.61 15.94 15.74
N TYR A 282 22.53 15.96 14.42
CA TYR A 282 22.20 14.78 13.62
C TYR A 282 23.43 13.87 13.44
N PRO A 283 23.33 12.53 13.64
CA PRO A 283 24.50 11.66 13.71
C PRO A 283 25.35 11.59 12.44
N PHE A 284 24.79 11.80 11.25
CA PHE A 284 25.50 11.68 9.96
C PHE A 284 25.68 13.02 9.24
N SER A 285 25.75 14.12 9.99
CA SER A 285 25.81 15.49 9.44
C SER A 285 27.02 15.74 8.55
N ASP A 286 28.16 15.09 8.81
CA ASP A 286 29.41 15.30 8.08
C ASP A 286 29.60 14.32 6.92
N GLU A 287 28.98 13.15 6.99
CA GLU A 287 29.19 12.06 6.04
C GLU A 287 28.18 12.03 4.89
N ILE A 288 26.98 12.58 5.10
CA ILE A 288 25.93 12.64 4.07
C ILE A 288 25.88 14.08 3.51
N PRO A 289 26.31 14.32 2.26
CA PRO A 289 26.35 15.66 1.67
C PRO A 289 25.02 16.41 1.74
N PHE A 290 23.89 15.71 1.54
CA PHE A 290 22.56 16.31 1.64
C PHE A 290 22.25 16.87 3.04
N GLN A 291 22.78 16.23 4.09
CA GLN A 291 22.52 16.59 5.49
C GLN A 291 23.46 17.68 6.01
N LYS A 292 24.57 17.91 5.32
CA LYS A 292 25.60 18.85 5.73
C LYS A 292 25.06 20.29 5.78
N GLY A 293 25.20 20.92 6.95
CA GLY A 293 24.75 22.29 7.19
C GLY A 293 23.23 22.44 7.30
N ARG A 294 22.46 21.35 7.31
CA ARG A 294 21.02 21.38 7.59
C ARG A 294 20.75 21.48 9.07
N GLU A 295 19.82 22.35 9.42
CA GLU A 295 19.27 22.40 10.77
C GLU A 295 18.29 21.24 10.99
N HIS A 296 18.53 20.48 12.05
CA HIS A 296 17.64 19.42 12.52
C HIS A 296 16.96 19.88 13.81
N ARG A 297 15.64 19.75 13.86
CA ARG A 297 14.83 20.29 14.96
C ARG A 297 13.68 19.36 15.33
N VAL A 298 13.12 19.58 16.51
CA VAL A 298 11.87 18.95 16.90
C VAL A 298 10.68 19.68 16.27
N VAL A 299 9.72 18.92 15.76
CA VAL A 299 8.45 19.39 15.19
C VAL A 299 7.28 18.76 15.94
N LEU A 300 6.13 19.43 15.96
CA LEU A 300 4.96 18.95 16.68
C LEU A 300 4.08 18.05 15.82
N SER A 301 3.63 16.93 16.38
CA SER A 301 2.66 16.02 15.78
C SER A 301 1.81 15.35 16.85
N SER A 302 0.52 15.70 16.91
CA SER A 302 -0.41 15.07 17.85
C SER A 302 -1.04 13.78 17.34
N GLU A 303 -1.00 13.54 16.03
CA GLU A 303 -1.62 12.38 15.39
C GLU A 303 -0.69 11.16 15.31
N TYR A 304 0.63 11.36 15.29
CA TYR A 304 1.61 10.31 14.98
C TYR A 304 2.60 10.01 16.11
N VAL A 305 2.43 10.63 17.28
CA VAL A 305 3.26 10.37 18.46
C VAL A 305 2.35 9.89 19.58
N SER A 306 2.58 8.67 20.08
CA SER A 306 1.91 8.08 21.23
C SER A 306 2.92 7.67 22.32
N THR A 307 2.39 7.26 23.48
CA THR A 307 3.16 6.70 24.59
C THR A 307 3.02 5.17 24.68
N ASP A 308 2.53 4.51 23.62
CA ASP A 308 2.31 3.06 23.65
C ASP A 308 3.62 2.25 23.62
N ALA A 309 4.67 2.81 23.00
CA ALA A 309 5.99 2.19 22.90
C ALA A 309 7.10 3.22 22.62
N GLY A 310 8.33 2.85 22.95
CA GLY A 310 9.53 3.61 22.57
C GLY A 310 9.90 4.68 23.60
N THR A 311 9.99 5.94 23.18
CA THR A 311 10.43 7.06 24.03
C THR A 311 9.46 8.24 24.05
N GLY A 312 8.40 8.20 23.24
CA GLY A 312 7.50 9.32 23.01
C GLY A 312 8.10 10.44 22.15
N LEU A 313 9.30 10.22 21.58
CA LEU A 313 9.89 11.04 20.53
C LEU A 313 10.17 10.15 19.32
N VAL A 314 9.60 10.52 18.19
CA VAL A 314 9.64 9.70 16.97
C VAL A 314 10.57 10.36 15.97
N HIS A 315 11.60 9.66 15.51
CA HIS A 315 12.44 10.17 14.43
C HIS A 315 11.59 10.29 13.16
N CYS A 316 11.72 11.39 12.41
CA CYS A 316 10.93 11.68 11.22
C CYS A 316 11.82 11.60 9.98
N ALA A 317 11.57 10.64 9.11
CA ALA A 317 12.20 10.47 7.81
C ALA A 317 11.13 10.56 6.71
N PRO A 318 10.79 11.78 6.20
CA PRO A 318 9.65 11.97 5.30
C PRO A 318 9.71 11.18 3.99
N GLY A 319 10.89 10.70 3.60
CA GLY A 319 11.07 9.82 2.45
C GLY A 319 10.86 8.32 2.74
N CYS A 320 10.59 7.94 3.99
CA CYS A 320 10.57 6.56 4.48
C CYS A 320 9.30 6.19 5.27
N GLY A 321 8.26 7.04 5.27
CA GLY A 321 6.97 6.70 5.87
C GLY A 321 5.86 7.66 5.44
N PRO A 322 4.60 7.22 5.29
CA PRO A 322 3.50 8.10 4.90
C PRO A 322 3.15 9.11 5.99
N GLU A 323 3.24 8.75 7.27
CA GLU A 323 3.03 9.65 8.42
C GLU A 323 4.12 10.73 8.46
N ASP A 324 5.38 10.32 8.36
CA ASP A 324 6.54 11.22 8.27
C ASP A 324 6.45 12.15 7.06
N PHE A 325 5.94 11.64 5.92
CA PHE A 325 5.73 12.44 4.72
C PHE A 325 4.71 13.55 4.93
N GLU A 326 3.61 13.27 5.63
CA GLU A 326 2.58 14.27 5.92
C GLU A 326 3.11 15.36 6.85
N VAL A 327 3.77 14.99 7.94
CA VAL A 327 4.39 15.95 8.87
C VAL A 327 5.50 16.72 8.17
N GLY A 328 6.37 16.03 7.43
CA GLY A 328 7.43 16.66 6.66
C GLY A 328 6.90 17.69 5.67
N ARG A 329 5.80 17.39 4.97
CA ARG A 329 5.15 18.35 4.07
C ARG A 329 4.59 19.57 4.81
N ARG A 330 3.98 19.38 5.98
CA ARG A 330 3.47 20.48 6.84
C ARG A 330 4.61 21.41 7.29
N GLU A 331 5.76 20.82 7.62
CA GLU A 331 6.93 21.50 8.18
C GLU A 331 7.95 21.99 7.13
N GLY A 332 7.66 21.77 5.84
CA GLY A 332 8.56 22.13 4.73
C GLY A 332 9.83 21.26 4.64
N LEU A 333 9.82 20.06 5.20
CA LEU A 333 10.91 19.09 5.13
C LEU A 333 10.82 18.26 3.84
N PRO A 334 11.91 18.16 3.06
CA PRO A 334 11.90 17.35 1.84
C PRO A 334 11.79 15.84 2.17
N PRO A 335 11.12 15.05 1.32
CA PRO A 335 11.08 13.59 1.42
C PRO A 335 12.40 12.98 0.93
N PHE A 336 13.46 13.20 1.71
CA PHE A 336 14.80 12.69 1.43
C PHE A 336 14.84 11.17 1.62
N ASN A 337 15.23 10.47 0.56
CA ASN A 337 15.47 9.04 0.51
C ASN A 337 16.29 8.74 -0.74
N GLU A 338 17.52 8.30 -0.54
CA GLU A 338 18.51 8.01 -1.60
C GLU A 338 18.72 6.50 -1.76
N THR A 339 17.63 5.74 -1.63
CA THR A 339 17.61 4.32 -2.03
C THR A 339 17.19 4.19 -3.49
N ASP A 340 17.85 3.29 -4.20
CA ASP A 340 17.48 2.91 -5.55
C ASP A 340 16.22 2.00 -5.57
N GLU A 341 15.83 1.53 -6.76
CA GLU A 341 14.67 0.64 -6.91
C GLU A 341 14.83 -0.73 -6.23
N HIS A 342 16.05 -1.09 -5.85
CA HIS A 342 16.40 -2.32 -5.15
C HIS A 342 16.67 -2.10 -3.66
N GLY A 343 16.35 -0.90 -3.15
CA GLY A 343 16.54 -0.55 -1.74
C GLY A 343 18.00 -0.38 -1.35
N VAL A 344 18.90 -0.23 -2.32
CA VAL A 344 20.34 -0.02 -2.09
C VAL A 344 20.61 1.48 -1.98
N PHE A 345 21.41 1.84 -0.98
CA PHE A 345 21.80 3.23 -0.72
C PHE A 345 22.78 3.71 -1.80
N SER A 346 22.51 4.89 -2.35
CA SER A 346 23.34 5.48 -3.40
C SER A 346 24.73 5.90 -2.90
N ASP A 347 25.62 6.23 -3.85
CA ASP A 347 26.96 6.76 -3.55
C ASP A 347 26.94 8.09 -2.78
N GLU A 348 25.82 8.82 -2.83
CA GLU A 348 25.63 10.05 -2.08
C GLU A 348 25.43 9.82 -0.57
N MET A 349 25.26 8.57 -0.14
CA MET A 349 25.08 8.21 1.27
C MET A 349 26.40 7.98 2.02
N GLY A 350 27.54 8.27 1.39
CA GLY A 350 28.87 8.21 2.01
C GLY A 350 29.20 6.80 2.54
N PRO A 351 29.50 6.62 3.85
CA PRO A 351 29.85 5.32 4.42
C PRO A 351 28.72 4.29 4.38
N LEU A 352 27.50 4.73 4.04
CA LEU A 352 26.32 3.87 3.91
C LEU A 352 26.09 3.41 2.46
N SER A 353 26.88 3.89 1.49
CA SER A 353 26.74 3.50 0.08
C SER A 353 26.83 1.97 -0.09
N GLY A 354 25.95 1.43 -0.93
CA GLY A 354 25.87 0.01 -1.24
C GLY A 354 25.20 -0.85 -0.17
N LEU A 355 24.86 -0.28 1.00
CA LEU A 355 24.05 -0.98 2.00
C LEU A 355 22.61 -1.11 1.52
N LYS A 356 21.97 -2.21 1.89
CA LYS A 356 20.60 -2.49 1.48
C LYS A 356 19.62 -2.31 2.65
N ALA A 357 18.60 -1.49 2.43
CA ALA A 357 17.52 -1.25 3.38
C ALA A 357 16.92 -2.58 3.87
N LYS A 358 16.73 -2.70 5.19
CA LYS A 358 16.23 -3.89 5.90
C LYS A 358 17.16 -5.13 5.89
N ASP A 359 17.87 -5.39 4.80
CA ASP A 359 18.77 -6.55 4.70
C ASP A 359 20.07 -6.35 5.51
N ASP A 360 20.56 -5.11 5.57
CA ASP A 360 21.80 -4.73 6.26
C ASP A 360 21.57 -4.04 7.63
N ASP A 361 20.42 -4.25 8.29
CA ASP A 361 20.05 -3.61 9.58
C ASP A 361 21.18 -3.68 10.62
N GLU A 362 21.91 -4.79 10.71
CA GLU A 362 23.06 -4.96 11.62
C GLU A 362 24.21 -3.97 11.34
N LYS A 363 24.50 -3.69 10.07
CA LYS A 363 25.55 -2.74 9.69
C LYS A 363 25.16 -1.31 10.04
N PHE A 364 23.87 -0.96 9.85
CA PHE A 364 23.35 0.35 10.29
C PHE A 364 23.45 0.50 11.81
N ILE A 365 23.13 -0.55 12.57
CA ILE A 365 23.25 -0.54 14.04
C ILE A 365 24.71 -0.37 14.46
N GLN A 366 25.65 -1.09 13.84
CA GLN A 366 27.08 -0.96 14.15
C GLN A 366 27.58 0.47 13.91
N LEU A 367 27.18 1.11 12.79
CA LEU A 367 27.56 2.49 12.51
C LEU A 367 26.99 3.49 13.55
N LEU A 368 25.79 3.24 14.05
CA LEU A 368 25.18 4.05 15.13
C LEU A 368 25.87 3.82 16.48
N GLU A 369 26.36 2.61 16.73
CA GLU A 369 27.17 2.28 17.90
C GLU A 369 28.55 2.95 17.85
N ASP A 370 29.24 2.89 16.70
CA ASP A 370 30.54 3.51 16.48
C ASP A 370 30.48 5.05 16.64
N LYS A 371 29.32 5.64 16.32
CA LYS A 371 29.03 7.07 16.55
C LYS A 371 28.66 7.40 18.00
N GLY A 372 28.52 6.41 18.88
CA GLY A 372 28.17 6.60 20.29
C GLY A 372 26.72 7.07 20.53
N VAL A 373 25.84 6.95 19.53
CA VAL A 373 24.44 7.37 19.64
C VAL A 373 23.50 6.22 20.02
N LEU A 374 23.92 4.97 19.87
CA LEU A 374 23.17 3.79 20.30
C LEU A 374 23.17 3.64 21.83
N LEU A 375 21.99 3.66 22.44
CA LEU A 375 21.81 3.47 23.89
C LEU A 375 21.52 2.02 24.25
N ALA A 376 20.61 1.40 23.51
CA ALA A 376 20.18 0.04 23.78
C ALA A 376 19.59 -0.60 22.53
N ARG A 377 19.64 -1.93 22.52
CA ARG A 377 19.11 -2.78 21.47
C ARG A 377 18.35 -3.95 22.09
N LYS A 378 17.11 -4.13 21.67
CA LYS A 378 16.32 -5.35 21.91
C LYS A 378 15.79 -5.88 20.58
N ASN A 379 15.16 -7.04 20.62
CA ASN A 379 14.39 -7.54 19.49
C ASN A 379 12.91 -7.49 19.84
N ILE A 380 12.07 -7.14 18.87
CA ILE A 380 10.62 -7.14 19.00
C ILE A 380 10.01 -8.06 17.95
N VAL A 381 8.91 -8.72 18.30
CA VAL A 381 8.10 -9.49 17.37
C VAL A 381 6.84 -8.69 17.08
N HIS A 382 6.60 -8.38 15.81
CA HIS A 382 5.46 -7.57 15.36
C HIS A 382 5.06 -7.96 13.94
N ASP A 383 3.86 -7.56 13.53
CA ASP A 383 3.37 -7.76 12.17
C ASP A 383 4.03 -6.76 11.23
N TYR A 384 4.76 -7.26 10.23
CA TYR A 384 5.43 -6.43 9.23
C TYR A 384 4.86 -6.71 7.83
N PRO A 385 4.68 -5.68 6.98
CA PRO A 385 4.18 -5.86 5.63
C PRO A 385 5.21 -6.52 4.70
N HIS A 386 4.74 -7.50 3.94
CA HIS A 386 5.48 -8.24 2.93
C HIS A 386 4.78 -8.14 1.59
N CYS A 387 5.57 -8.21 0.52
CA CYS A 387 5.07 -8.23 -0.84
C CYS A 387 4.27 -9.52 -1.07
N TRP A 388 3.00 -9.41 -1.47
CA TRP A 388 2.18 -10.59 -1.76
C TRP A 388 2.78 -11.51 -2.85
N ARG A 389 3.53 -10.93 -3.80
CA ARG A 389 4.17 -11.62 -4.93
C ARG A 389 5.45 -12.34 -4.51
N SER A 390 6.37 -11.62 -3.88
CA SER A 390 7.72 -12.14 -3.61
C SER A 390 7.91 -12.72 -2.22
N LYS A 391 6.98 -12.41 -1.30
CA LYS A 391 7.02 -12.71 0.14
C LYS A 391 8.17 -12.03 0.88
N ASP A 392 8.86 -11.10 0.23
CA ASP A 392 9.93 -10.33 0.87
C ASP A 392 9.37 -9.09 1.58
N PRO A 393 10.05 -8.60 2.62
CA PRO A 393 9.66 -7.40 3.34
C PRO A 393 9.61 -6.19 2.40
N VAL A 394 8.56 -5.37 2.55
CA VAL A 394 8.49 -4.09 1.84
C VAL A 394 9.23 -3.00 2.62
N ILE A 395 9.65 -1.96 1.91
CA ILE A 395 10.13 -0.73 2.50
C ILE A 395 9.20 0.42 2.11
N TYR A 396 9.32 1.54 2.80
CA TYR A 396 8.73 2.78 2.33
C TYR A 396 9.80 3.60 1.62
N ARG A 397 9.45 4.11 0.44
CA ARG A 397 10.35 4.93 -0.37
C ARG A 397 9.59 6.05 -1.02
N ALA A 398 10.17 7.24 -1.01
CA ALA A 398 9.67 8.36 -1.79
C ALA A 398 9.90 8.14 -3.28
N THR A 399 8.82 8.03 -4.04
CA THR A 399 8.87 7.86 -5.50
C THR A 399 7.91 8.85 -6.16
N ASP A 400 8.30 9.32 -7.36
CA ASP A 400 7.43 10.12 -8.20
C ASP A 400 6.37 9.22 -8.83
N GLN A 401 5.10 9.51 -8.55
CA GLN A 401 3.96 8.73 -9.02
C GLN A 401 2.85 9.67 -9.49
N TRP A 402 2.04 9.18 -10.42
CA TRP A 402 0.84 9.87 -10.86
C TRP A 402 -0.31 9.62 -9.89
N PHE A 403 -0.95 10.70 -9.45
CA PHE A 403 -2.08 10.64 -8.52
C PHE A 403 -3.31 11.32 -9.10
N LEU A 404 -4.48 10.81 -8.71
CA LEU A 404 -5.76 11.49 -8.85
C LEU A 404 -6.09 12.21 -7.55
N ALA A 405 -6.33 13.51 -7.60
CA ALA A 405 -6.66 14.37 -6.46
C ALA A 405 -8.10 14.15 -5.97
N THR A 406 -8.41 12.93 -5.50
CA THR A 406 -9.75 12.52 -5.03
C THR A 406 -10.25 13.38 -3.87
N GLN A 407 -9.36 13.95 -3.06
CA GLN A 407 -9.71 14.89 -1.99
C GLN A 407 -10.49 16.11 -2.52
N LYS A 408 -10.17 16.60 -3.73
CA LYS A 408 -10.93 17.70 -4.38
C LYS A 408 -12.35 17.31 -4.78
N LEU A 409 -12.63 16.00 -4.83
CA LEU A 409 -13.93 15.44 -5.21
C LEU A 409 -14.73 14.93 -4.01
N ARG A 410 -14.17 15.00 -2.79
CA ARG A 410 -14.75 14.35 -1.60
C ARG A 410 -16.20 14.75 -1.37
N ASP A 411 -16.47 16.05 -1.30
CA ASP A 411 -17.81 16.56 -0.97
C ASP A 411 -18.84 16.19 -2.05
N GLU A 412 -18.42 16.24 -3.32
CA GLU A 412 -19.27 15.81 -4.44
C GLU A 412 -19.52 14.29 -4.41
N MET A 413 -18.51 13.47 -4.09
CA MET A 413 -18.68 12.03 -3.95
C MET A 413 -19.66 11.68 -2.83
N VAL A 414 -19.58 12.36 -1.68
CA VAL A 414 -20.52 12.18 -0.56
C VAL A 414 -21.94 12.57 -1.00
N LYS A 415 -22.09 13.74 -1.62
CA LYS A 415 -23.38 14.23 -2.12
C LYS A 415 -24.01 13.32 -3.16
N GLN A 416 -23.23 12.68 -4.04
CA GLN A 416 -23.76 11.71 -5.00
C GLN A 416 -24.14 10.39 -4.33
N ASN A 417 -23.39 9.95 -3.33
CA ASN A 417 -23.71 8.76 -2.56
C ASN A 417 -25.03 8.90 -1.79
N GLU A 418 -25.37 10.09 -1.28
CA GLU A 418 -26.64 10.35 -0.59
C GLU A 418 -27.89 10.25 -1.49
N LYS A 419 -27.73 10.21 -2.82
CA LYS A 419 -28.86 10.09 -3.77
C LYS A 419 -29.23 8.64 -4.11
N VAL A 420 -28.40 7.69 -3.67
CA VAL A 420 -28.54 6.25 -3.95
C VAL A 420 -28.87 5.55 -2.64
#